data_AF-A0A7Y2KJG2-F1
#
_entry.id   AF-A0A7Y2KJG2-F1
#
_cell.length_a   1.000
_cell.length_b   1.000
_cell.length_c   1.000
_cell.angle_alpha   90.00
_cell.angle_beta   90.00
_cell.angle_gamma   90.00
#
_symmetry.space_group_name_H-M   'P 1'
#
loop_
_entity.id
_entity.type
_entity.pdbx_description
1 polymer ?
#
loop_
_entity_poly.entity_id
_entity_poly.type
_entity_poly.pdbx_seq_one_letter_code
_entity_poly.pdbx_strand_id
1 'polypeptide(L)'
;MRSVSTVFALLLPALVVGCSPRSYIVSRVANVMSSGGEIFATDDDPDLVREAAPFALKAQESLLAQDPGHRGLLLSLSRGFT
;
A
#
# COMPACT_ATOMS: atom_id res chain seq x y z
N MET A 1 36.49 -19.11 16.12
CA MET A 1 35.14 -19.71 16.30
C MET A 1 34.31 -18.97 17.36
N ARG A 2 34.81 -18.75 18.59
CA ARG A 2 34.09 -18.03 19.65
C ARG A 2 33.72 -16.57 19.29
N SER A 3 34.65 -15.83 18.66
CA SER A 3 34.41 -14.45 18.23
C SER A 3 33.40 -14.31 17.08
N VAL A 4 33.26 -15.33 16.24
CA VAL A 4 32.26 -15.33 15.15
C VAL A 4 30.86 -15.58 15.72
N SER A 5 30.75 -16.46 16.71
CA SER A 5 29.50 -16.74 17.41
C SER A 5 28.97 -15.54 18.19
N THR A 6 29.84 -14.74 18.80
CA THR A 6 29.44 -13.52 19.52
C THR A 6 29.01 -12.40 18.58
N VAL A 7 29.68 -12.26 17.42
CA VAL A 7 29.27 -11.29 16.38
C VAL A 7 27.90 -11.66 15.82
N PHE A 8 27.65 -12.95 15.53
CA PHE A 8 26.35 -13.41 15.03
C PHE A 8 25.23 -13.22 16.05
N ALA A 9 25.49 -13.51 17.34
CA ALA A 9 24.53 -13.30 18.42
C ALA A 9 24.18 -11.81 18.62
N LEU A 10 25.11 -10.88 18.36
CA LEU A 10 24.86 -9.45 18.45
C LEU A 10 24.17 -8.89 17.18
N LEU A 11 24.47 -9.45 16.00
CA LEU A 11 23.88 -9.00 14.74
C LEU A 11 22.41 -9.43 14.59
N LEU A 12 22.08 -10.66 14.98
CA LEU A 12 20.74 -11.26 14.78
C LEU A 12 19.57 -10.39 15.27
N PRO A 13 19.58 -9.82 16.49
CA PRO A 13 18.47 -8.97 16.94
C PRO A 13 18.37 -7.66 16.14
N ALA A 14 19.46 -7.12 15.60
CA ALA A 14 19.45 -5.88 14.82
C ALA A 14 18.70 -6.02 13.49
N LEU A 15 18.62 -7.22 12.90
CA LEU A 15 17.86 -7.44 11.66
C LEU A 15 16.34 -7.42 11.86
N VAL A 16 15.86 -7.67 13.09
CA VAL A 16 14.41 -7.83 13.35
C VAL A 16 13.73 -6.49 13.72
N VAL A 17 14.49 -5.48 14.16
CA VAL A 17 13.95 -4.17 14.54
C VAL A 17 13.39 -3.38 13.34
N GLY A 18 13.75 -3.74 12.10
CA GLY A 18 13.28 -3.09 10.87
C GLY A 18 11.95 -3.62 10.31
N CYS A 19 11.47 -4.79 10.74
CA CYS A 19 10.20 -5.35 10.25
C CYS A 19 9.02 -4.77 11.04
N SER A 20 8.57 -3.57 10.66
CA SER A 20 7.31 -3.00 11.16
C SER A 20 6.11 -3.81 10.67
N PRO A 21 5.39 -4.55 11.54
CA PRO A 21 4.21 -5.33 11.12
C PRO A 21 3.11 -4.40 10.58
N ARG A 22 3.02 -3.19 11.12
CA ARG A 22 2.11 -2.15 10.66
C ARG A 22 2.40 -1.77 9.20
N SER A 23 3.65 -1.48 8.87
CA SER A 23 4.04 -1.08 7.50
C SER A 23 3.79 -2.23 6.52
N TYR A 24 4.08 -3.46 6.92
CA TYR A 24 3.73 -4.64 6.13
C TYR A 24 2.23 -4.70 5.83
N ILE A 25 1.37 -4.60 6.85
CA ILE A 25 -0.09 -4.65 6.68
C ILE A 25 -0.57 -3.51 5.78
N VAL A 26 -0.09 -2.27 6.01
CA VAL A 26 -0.45 -1.10 5.19
C VAL A 26 -0.11 -1.35 3.73
N SER A 27 1.12 -1.77 3.41
CA SER A 27 1.52 -2.02 2.02
C SER A 27 0.71 -3.17 1.38
N ARG A 28 0.26 -4.17 2.15
CA ARG A 28 -0.63 -5.23 1.64
C ARG A 28 -2.02 -4.70 1.31
N VAL A 29 -2.63 -3.92 2.20
CA VAL A 29 -3.94 -3.29 1.96
C VAL A 29 -3.84 -2.33 0.76
N ALA A 30 -2.78 -1.55 0.71
CA ALA A 30 -2.50 -0.59 -0.35
C ALA A 30 -2.34 -1.28 -1.72
N ASN A 31 -1.71 -2.46 -1.77
CA ASN A 31 -1.66 -3.29 -2.98
C ASN A 31 -3.05 -3.70 -3.47
N VAL A 32 -3.88 -4.24 -2.58
CA VAL A 32 -5.25 -4.69 -2.93
C VAL A 32 -6.10 -3.51 -3.41
N MET A 33 -6.02 -2.35 -2.74
CA MET A 33 -6.80 -1.18 -3.11
C MET A 33 -6.35 -0.56 -4.44
N SER A 34 -5.06 -0.65 -4.78
CA SER A 34 -4.53 -0.07 -6.02
C SER A 34 -5.07 -0.72 -7.31
N SER A 35 -5.63 -1.93 -7.23
CA SER A 35 -6.30 -2.58 -8.36
C SER A 35 -7.82 -2.34 -8.41
N GLY A 36 -8.40 -1.67 -7.40
CA GLY A 36 -9.86 -1.51 -7.28
C GLY A 36 -10.51 -0.63 -8.36
N GLY A 37 -9.71 0.15 -9.11
CA GLY A 37 -10.20 1.01 -10.18
C GLY A 37 -10.88 0.28 -11.33
N GLU A 38 -10.52 -0.98 -11.59
CA GLU A 38 -11.11 -1.78 -12.69
C GLU A 38 -12.60 -2.06 -12.51
N ILE A 39 -13.10 -2.10 -11.27
CA ILE A 39 -14.52 -2.38 -10.96
C ILE A 39 -15.42 -1.26 -11.49
N PHE A 40 -14.98 -0.01 -11.42
CA PHE A 40 -15.73 1.13 -11.96
C PHE A 40 -15.81 1.11 -13.49
N ALA A 41 -14.82 0.52 -14.17
CA ALA A 41 -14.80 0.42 -15.63
C ALA A 41 -15.71 -0.69 -16.17
N THR A 42 -16.17 -1.60 -15.30
CA THR A 42 -17.11 -2.67 -15.64
C THR A 42 -18.56 -2.33 -15.35
N ASP A 43 -18.82 -1.17 -14.76
CA ASP A 43 -20.17 -0.71 -14.46
C ASP A 43 -20.72 0.10 -15.66
N ASP A 44 -21.90 -0.28 -16.13
CA ASP A 44 -22.55 0.35 -17.29
C ASP A 44 -23.33 1.62 -16.91
N ASP A 45 -23.52 1.90 -15.61
CA ASP A 45 -24.24 3.08 -15.12
C ASP A 45 -23.26 4.24 -14.79
N PRO A 46 -23.15 5.26 -15.66
CA PRO A 46 -22.22 6.37 -15.43
C PRO A 46 -22.63 7.27 -14.26
N ASP A 47 -23.90 7.30 -13.88
CA ASP A 47 -24.36 8.10 -12.74
C ASP A 47 -23.89 7.47 -11.42
N LEU A 48 -23.97 6.14 -11.32
CA LEU A 48 -23.48 5.39 -10.16
C LEU A 48 -21.96 5.49 -10.01
N VAL A 49 -21.21 5.35 -11.11
CA VAL A 49 -19.75 5.52 -11.10
C VAL A 49 -19.36 6.92 -10.65
N ARG A 50 -20.05 7.96 -11.15
CA ARG A 50 -19.78 9.35 -10.78
C ARG A 50 -19.97 9.60 -9.29
N GLU A 51 -20.99 8.99 -8.67
CA GLU A 51 -21.25 9.15 -7.24
C GLU A 51 -20.26 8.37 -6.37
N ALA A 52 -19.78 7.21 -6.83
CA ALA A 52 -18.89 6.34 -6.07
C ALA A 52 -17.40 6.73 -6.19
N ALA A 53 -16.96 7.27 -7.33
CA ALA A 53 -15.57 7.59 -7.61
C ALA A 53 -14.89 8.50 -6.56
N PRO A 54 -15.52 9.58 -6.04
CA PRO A 54 -14.90 10.45 -5.04
C PRO A 54 -14.50 9.71 -3.75
N PHE A 55 -15.34 8.78 -3.29
CA PHE A 55 -15.04 7.97 -2.10
C PHE A 55 -13.83 7.06 -2.34
N ALA A 56 -13.81 6.36 -3.48
CA ALA A 56 -12.73 5.45 -3.81
C ALA A 56 -11.37 6.17 -3.91
N LEU A 57 -11.33 7.32 -4.57
CA LEU A 57 -10.12 8.13 -4.71
C LEU A 57 -9.64 8.65 -3.36
N LYS A 58 -10.53 9.16 -2.50
CA LYS A 58 -10.15 9.65 -1.17
C LYS A 58 -9.74 8.54 -0.21
N ALA A 59 -10.33 7.36 -0.32
CA ALA A 59 -9.88 6.18 0.44
C ALA A 59 -8.45 5.77 0.04
N GLN A 60 -8.14 5.79 -1.26
CA GLN A 60 -6.79 5.53 -1.78
C GLN A 60 -5.79 6.60 -1.35
N GLU A 61 -6.15 7.90 -1.38
CA GLU A 61 -5.30 8.98 -0.86
C GLU A 61 -4.96 8.79 0.64
N SER A 62 -5.97 8.44 1.45
CA SER A 62 -5.79 8.19 2.88
C SER A 62 -4.82 7.04 3.14
N LEU A 63 -4.87 5.98 2.33
CA LEU A 63 -3.90 4.88 2.38
C LEU A 63 -2.52 5.30 1.89
N LEU A 64 -2.43 6.08 0.81
CA LEU A 64 -1.15 6.58 0.29
C LEU A 64 -0.43 7.46 1.33
N ALA A 65 -1.18 8.23 2.13
CA ALA A 65 -0.59 9.02 3.21
C ALA A 65 0.15 8.17 4.26
N GLN A 66 -0.21 6.88 4.39
CA GLN A 66 0.45 5.94 5.30
C GLN A 66 1.65 5.21 4.67
N ASP A 67 1.69 5.11 3.34
CA ASP A 67 2.80 4.53 2.56
C ASP A 67 3.06 5.36 1.28
N PRO A 68 3.72 6.54 1.41
CA PRO A 68 3.85 7.50 0.31
C PRO A 68 4.64 7.00 -0.91
N GLY A 69 5.43 5.94 -0.72
CA GLY A 69 6.23 5.32 -1.79
C GLY A 69 5.49 4.25 -2.58
N HIS A 70 4.21 3.97 -2.26
CA HIS A 70 3.50 2.85 -2.87
C HIS A 70 3.11 3.12 -4.32
N ARG A 71 3.87 2.53 -5.24
CA ARG A 71 3.76 2.75 -6.70
C ARG A 71 2.38 2.41 -7.26
N GLY A 72 1.72 1.38 -6.72
CA GLY A 72 0.39 0.97 -7.18
C GLY A 72 -0.65 2.07 -6.94
N LEU A 73 -0.70 2.61 -5.71
CA LEU A 73 -1.62 3.69 -5.38
C LEU A 73 -1.30 4.98 -6.12
N LEU A 74 -0.01 5.32 -6.28
CA LEU A 74 0.40 6.48 -7.08
C LEU A 74 -0.11 6.39 -8.53
N LEU A 75 0.06 5.23 -9.16
CA LEU A 75 -0.42 5.00 -10.53
C LEU A 75 -1.95 5.03 -10.61
N SER A 76 -2.63 4.38 -9.67
CA SER A 76 -4.10 4.35 -9.60
C SER A 76 -4.68 5.76 -9.45
N LEU A 77 -4.19 6.54 -8.49
CA LEU A 77 -4.64 7.92 -8.26
C LEU A 77 -4.33 8.83 -9.45
N SER A 78 -3.16 8.69 -10.08
CA SER A 78 -2.82 9.47 -11.29
C SER A 78 -3.83 9.24 -12.42
N ARG A 79 -4.28 7.99 -12.58
CA ARG A 79 -5.31 7.61 -13.57
C ARG A 79 -6.71 8.09 -13.17
N GLY A 80 -7.05 8.02 -11.89
CA GLY A 80 -8.38 8.39 -11.41
C GLY A 80 -8.66 9.90 -11.36
N PHE A 81 -7.61 10.72 -11.38
CA PHE A 81 -7.73 12.19 -11.44
C PHE A 81 -7.60 12.78 -12.85
N THR A 82 -7.37 11.96 -13.87
CA THR A 82 -7.25 12.38 -15.28
C THR A 82 -8.44 11.86 -16.07
#